data_AF-A0A7X6HB41-F1
#
_entry.id   AF-A0A7X6HB41-F1
#
_cell.length_a   1.000
_cell.length_b   1.000
_cell.length_c   1.000
_cell.angle_alpha   90.00
_cell.angle_beta   90.00
_cell.angle_gamma   90.00
#
_symmetry.space_group_name_H-M   'P 1'
#
loop_
_entity.id
_entity.type
_entity.pdbx_description
1 polymer ?
#
loop_
_entity_poly.entity_id
_entity_poly.type
_entity_poly.pdbx_seq_one_letter_code
_entity_poly.pdbx_strand_id
1 'polypeptide(L)'
;MSEQPVSGGSAANADIAAMSYEQAREALVAVVTALETGGASLEESLALWERGEALAARCEAWLEGARQRLEAARPAQEQPGS
;
A
#
# COMPACT_ATOMS: atom_id res chain seq x y z
N MET A 1 -23.44 27.78 -0.63
CA MET A 1 -23.09 26.37 -0.33
C MET A 1 -22.91 25.69 -1.68
N SER A 2 -21.67 25.58 -2.15
CA SER A 2 -21.34 24.92 -3.41
C SER A 2 -20.30 23.87 -3.07
N GLU A 3 -20.76 22.64 -2.88
CA GLU A 3 -19.91 21.49 -2.63
C GLU A 3 -19.18 21.15 -3.94
N GLN A 4 -17.86 21.29 -3.91
CA GLN A 4 -16.96 20.91 -5.00
C GLN A 4 -16.79 19.39 -5.01
N PRO A 5 -16.62 18.75 -6.17
CA PRO A 5 -16.50 17.30 -6.26
C PRO A 5 -15.11 16.85 -5.77
N VAL A 6 -15.08 15.97 -4.76
CA VAL A 6 -13.84 15.32 -4.30
C VAL A 6 -13.40 14.26 -5.32
N SER A 7 -12.52 14.62 -6.25
CA SER A 7 -11.89 13.69 -7.20
C SER A 7 -10.39 13.47 -6.91
N GLY A 8 -9.96 13.67 -5.65
CA GLY A 8 -8.54 13.83 -5.29
C GLY A 8 -7.73 12.55 -5.02
N GLY A 9 -8.35 11.39 -4.79
CA GLY A 9 -7.66 10.24 -4.18
C GLY A 9 -6.57 9.55 -5.03
N SER A 10 -6.67 9.61 -6.37
CA SER A 10 -5.76 8.84 -7.25
C SER A 10 -4.45 9.57 -7.58
N ALA A 11 -4.50 10.89 -7.83
CA ALA A 11 -3.29 11.67 -8.16
C ALA A 11 -2.45 12.00 -6.91
N ALA A 12 -3.09 12.21 -5.76
CA ALA A 12 -2.42 12.57 -4.51
C ALA A 12 -1.50 11.48 -3.95
N ASN A 13 -1.68 10.24 -4.41
CA ASN A 13 -0.99 9.04 -3.93
C ASN A 13 -0.05 8.43 -4.98
N ALA A 14 0.20 9.14 -6.08
CA ALA A 14 1.04 8.66 -7.18
C ALA A 14 2.50 8.44 -6.78
N ASP A 15 2.99 9.14 -5.75
CA ASP A 15 4.32 8.99 -5.18
C ASP A 15 4.57 7.57 -4.62
N ILE A 16 3.53 6.94 -4.09
CA ILE A 16 3.60 5.62 -3.44
C ILE A 16 4.05 4.53 -4.43
N ALA A 17 3.68 4.65 -5.71
CA ALA A 17 4.05 3.68 -6.72
C ALA A 17 5.58 3.56 -6.90
N ALA A 18 6.33 4.63 -6.61
CA ALA A 18 7.78 4.66 -6.71
C ALA A 18 8.49 4.22 -5.42
N MET A 19 7.78 4.02 -4.31
CA MET A 19 8.39 3.70 -3.01
C MET A 19 8.96 2.28 -2.98
N SER A 20 10.07 2.12 -2.26
CA SER A 20 10.56 0.81 -1.81
C SER A 20 9.59 0.20 -0.77
N TYR A 21 9.74 -1.10 -0.50
CA TYR A 21 8.95 -1.77 0.54
C TYR A 21 9.11 -1.11 1.91
N GLU A 22 10.35 -0.81 2.32
CA GLU A 22 10.63 -0.20 3.63
C GLU A 22 10.02 1.20 3.73
N GLN A 23 10.15 2.01 2.69
CA GLN A 23 9.56 3.35 2.64
C GLN A 23 8.03 3.30 2.73
N ALA A 24 7.40 2.41 1.95
CA ALA A 24 5.95 2.24 1.97
C ALA A 24 5.46 1.76 3.34
N ARG A 25 6.19 0.81 3.96
CA ARG A 25 5.87 0.29 5.30
C ARG A 25 6.00 1.37 6.37
N GLU A 26 7.08 2.16 6.37
CA GLU A 26 7.26 3.25 7.35
C GLU A 26 6.18 4.31 7.20
N ALA A 27 5.86 4.71 5.97
CA ALA A 27 4.78 5.64 5.70
C ALA A 27 3.42 5.08 6.16
N LEU A 28 3.17 3.79 5.97
CA LEU A 28 1.94 3.13 6.41
C LEU A 28 1.81 3.18 7.93
N VAL A 29 2.89 2.86 8.66
CA VAL A 29 2.92 2.96 10.13
C VAL A 29 2.62 4.39 10.57
N ALA A 30 3.19 5.41 9.91
CA ALA A 30 2.92 6.81 10.23
C ALA A 30 1.44 7.19 10.02
N VAL A 31 0.83 6.73 8.93
CA VAL A 31 -0.60 6.95 8.64
C VAL A 31 -1.49 6.29 9.69
N VAL A 32 -1.23 5.02 10.01
CA VAL A 32 -1.98 4.29 11.05
C VAL A 32 -1.86 4.99 12.40
N THR A 33 -0.64 5.40 12.78
CA THR A 33 -0.40 6.13 14.03
C THR A 33 -1.20 7.44 14.08
N ALA A 34 -1.27 8.18 12.96
CA ALA A 34 -2.04 9.42 12.88
C ALA A 34 -3.55 9.17 13.02
N LEU A 35 -4.07 8.12 12.39
CA LEU A 35 -5.48 7.71 12.52
C LEU A 35 -5.81 7.29 13.96
N GLU A 36 -4.93 6.52 14.61
CA GLU A 36 -5.12 6.03 15.98
C GLU A 36 -5.01 7.14 17.03
N THR A 37 -4.14 8.13 16.80
CA THR A 37 -4.00 9.31 17.68
C THR A 37 -5.30 10.12 17.72
N GLY A 38 -6.07 10.11 16.62
CA GLY A 38 -7.25 10.93 16.47
C GLY A 38 -6.92 12.43 16.41
N GLY A 39 -7.95 13.28 16.44
CA GLY A 39 -7.81 14.73 16.36
C GLY A 39 -7.75 15.32 14.96
N ALA A 40 -7.73 14.47 13.93
CA ALA A 40 -7.96 14.88 12.54
C ALA A 40 -9.46 15.12 12.29
N SER A 41 -9.77 16.07 11.40
CA SER A 41 -11.13 16.24 10.88
C SER A 41 -11.56 15.02 10.05
N LEU A 42 -12.84 14.94 9.71
CA LEU A 42 -13.37 13.85 8.87
C LEU A 42 -12.65 13.80 7.50
N GLU A 43 -12.48 14.94 6.85
CA GLU A 43 -11.82 15.02 5.54
C GLU A 43 -10.36 14.58 5.62
N GLU A 44 -9.63 14.99 6.67
CA GLU A 44 -8.26 14.55 6.91
C GLU A 44 -8.18 13.06 7.24
N SER A 45 -9.13 12.55 8.02
CA SER A 45 -9.22 11.11 8.36
C SER A 45 -9.48 10.26 7.12
N LEU A 46 -10.32 10.73 6.20
CA LEU A 46 -10.56 10.07 4.92
C LEU A 46 -9.32 10.09 4.02
N ALA A 47 -8.63 11.23 3.93
CA ALA A 47 -7.39 11.33 3.16
C ALA A 47 -6.28 10.43 3.72
N LEU A 48 -6.14 10.36 5.05
CA LEU A 48 -5.22 9.43 5.72
C LEU A 48 -5.59 7.98 5.42
N TRP A 49 -6.88 7.62 5.50
CA TRP A 49 -7.34 6.27 5.18
C TRP A 49 -7.04 5.89 3.71
N GLU A 50 -7.37 6.74 2.73
CA GLU A 50 -7.10 6.48 1.31
C GLU A 50 -5.60 6.30 1.04
N ARG A 51 -4.76 7.12 1.69
CA ARG A 51 -3.29 6.98 1.61
C ARG A 51 -2.82 5.67 2.25
N GLY A 52 -3.39 5.29 3.38
CA GLY A 52 -3.12 4.03 4.07
C GLY A 52 -3.42 2.82 3.19
N GLU A 53 -4.58 2.79 2.54
CA GLU A 53 -4.96 1.73 1.60
C GLU A 53 -3.98 1.63 0.42
N ALA A 54 -3.59 2.77 -0.15
CA ALA A 54 -2.61 2.79 -1.25
C ALA A 54 -1.22 2.27 -0.81
N LEU A 55 -0.77 2.60 0.39
CA LEU A 55 0.49 2.12 0.97
C LEU A 55 0.43 0.62 1.27
N ALA A 56 -0.68 0.12 1.80
CA ALA A 56 -0.90 -1.31 2.05
C ALA A 56 -0.83 -2.11 0.74
N ALA A 57 -1.57 -1.68 -0.29
CA ALA A 57 -1.54 -2.29 -1.61
C ALA A 57 -0.12 -2.32 -2.22
N ARG A 58 0.68 -1.26 -2.02
CA ARG A 58 2.07 -1.23 -2.46
C ARG A 58 2.94 -2.25 -1.72
N CYS A 59 2.77 -2.38 -0.41
CA CYS A 59 3.48 -3.37 0.40
C CYS A 59 3.15 -4.80 -0.07
N GLU A 60 1.87 -5.09 -0.29
CA GLU A 60 1.42 -6.39 -0.79
C GLU A 60 2.01 -6.72 -2.16
N ALA A 61 2.03 -5.76 -3.10
CA ALA A 61 2.63 -5.96 -4.41
C ALA A 61 4.12 -6.32 -4.33
N TRP A 62 4.86 -5.72 -3.39
CA TRP A 62 6.26 -6.08 -3.15
C TRP A 62 6.43 -7.51 -2.63
N LEU A 63 5.61 -7.90 -1.64
CA LEU A 63 5.66 -9.23 -1.03
C LEU A 63 5.25 -10.31 -2.03
N GLU A 64 4.21 -10.07 -2.81
CA GLU A 64 3.76 -10.98 -3.86
C GLU A 64 4.84 -11.16 -4.94
N GLY A 65 5.46 -10.06 -5.40
CA GLY A 65 6.57 -10.13 -6.34
C GLY A 65 7.78 -10.91 -5.77
N ALA A 66 8.06 -10.77 -4.47
CA ALA A 66 9.11 -11.56 -3.82
C ALA A 66 8.76 -13.05 -3.78
N ARG A 67 7.51 -13.39 -3.44
CA ARG A 67 7.01 -14.76 -3.43
C ARG A 67 7.11 -15.42 -4.80
N GLN A 68 6.68 -14.72 -5.85
CA GLN A 68 6.76 -15.24 -7.23
C GLN A 68 8.21 -15.52 -7.67
N ARG A 69 9.16 -14.65 -7.29
CA ARG A 69 10.59 -14.88 -7.57
C ARG A 69 11.12 -16.11 -6.84
N LEU A 70 10.70 -16.35 -5.60
CA LEU A 70 11.08 -17.55 -4.84
C LEU A 70 10.50 -18.81 -5.48
N GLU A 71 9.24 -18.79 -5.89
CA GLU A 71 8.59 -19.91 -6.58
C GLU A 71 9.28 -20.24 -7.90
N ALA A 72 9.64 -19.22 -8.70
CA ALA A 72 10.35 -19.41 -9.97
C ALA A 72 11.79 -19.90 -9.80
N ALA A 73 12.43 -19.58 -8.67
CA ALA A 73 13.79 -20.03 -8.36
C ALA A 73 13.83 -21.44 -7.76
N ARG A 74 12.69 -22.02 -7.36
CA ARG A 74 12.65 -23.38 -6.82
C ARG A 74 12.89 -24.36 -7.97
N PRO A 75 13.92 -25.24 -7.89
CA PRO A 75 14.07 -26.31 -8.87
C PRO A 75 12.80 -27.16 -8.84
N ALA A 76 12.33 -27.62 -10.00
CA ALA A 76 11.18 -28.51 -10.13
C ALA A 76 11.43 -29.84 -9.39
N GLN A 77 11.34 -29.83 -8.06
CA GLN A 77 11.34 -31.01 -7.21
C GLN A 77 9.91 -31.57 -7.24
N GLU A 78 9.51 -32.09 -8.40
CA GLU A 78 8.59 -33.21 -8.57
C GLU A 78 8.44 -33.49 -10.08
N GLN A 79 9.42 -34.16 -10.68
CA GLN A 79 9.07 -35.19 -11.64
C GLN A 79 9.20 -36.50 -10.86
N PRO A 80 8.11 -37.09 -10.34
CA PRO A 80 8.13 -38.50 -10.06
C PRO A 80 8.18 -39.16 -11.42
N GLY A 81 9.39 -39.52 -11.84
CA GLY A 81 9.58 -40.37 -13.00
C GLY A 81 8.96 -41.73 -12.74
N SER A 82 8.25 -42.21 -13.76
CA SER A 82 7.90 -43.61 -14.07
C SER A 82 6.90 -44.33 -13.18
#